data_AF-A0A7Y3B8J8-F1
#
_entry.id   AF-A0A7Y3B8J8-F1
#
_cell.length_a   1.000
_cell.length_b   1.000
_cell.length_c   1.000
_cell.angle_alpha   90.00
_cell.angle_beta   90.00
_cell.angle_gamma   90.00
#
_symmetry.space_group_name_H-M   'P 1'
#
loop_
_entity.id
_entity.type
_entity.pdbx_description
1 polymer ?
#
loop_
_entity_poly.entity_id
_entity_poly.type
_entity_poly.pdbx_seq_one_letter_code
_entity_poly.pdbx_strand_id
1 'polypeptide(L)' 'MKTLSLIKQIYLQGFQDLGNHFVKSYFKIFAWFGFAMYGIVVYAFLFRVSTGFAFD' A
#
# COMPACT_ATOMS: atom_id res chain seq x y z
N MET A 1 6.57 -5.31 39.53
CA MET A 1 5.22 -4.88 39.07
C MET A 1 5.20 -3.52 38.37
N LYS A 2 5.96 -2.51 38.83
CA LYS A 2 6.00 -1.17 38.21
C LYS A 2 6.60 -1.17 36.79
N THR A 3 7.67 -1.92 36.56
CA THR A 3 8.38 -2.00 35.27
C THR A 3 7.55 -2.68 34.18
N LEU A 4 6.83 -3.77 34.52
CA LEU A 4 5.92 -4.46 33.60
C LEU A 4 4.77 -3.56 33.13
N SER A 5 4.23 -2.73 34.03
CA SER A 5 3.19 -1.76 33.69
C SER A 5 3.70 -0.68 32.74
N LEU A 6 4.91 -0.18 32.98
CA LEU A 6 5.58 0.79 32.11
C LEU A 6 5.83 0.24 30.70
N ILE A 7 6.38 -0.97 30.58
CA ILE A 7 6.63 -1.62 29.29
C ILE A 7 5.31 -1.82 28.52
N LYS A 8 4.25 -2.26 29.21
CA LYS A 8 2.92 -2.43 28.60
C LYS A 8 2.34 -1.12 28.08
N GLN A 9 2.50 -0.01 28.81
CA GLN A 9 2.03 1.29 28.37
C GLN A 9 2.79 1.80 27.14
N ILE A 10 4.12 1.67 27.14
CA ILE A 10 4.95 2.06 25.99
C ILE A 10 4.59 1.23 24.76
N TYR A 11 4.36 -0.08 24.94
CA TYR A 11 3.95 -0.95 23.85
C TYR A 11 2.56 -0.59 23.31
N LEU A 12 1.56 -0.35 24.17
CA LEU A 12 0.21 0.03 23.76
C LEU A 12 0.17 1.40 23.08
N GLN A 13 0.84 2.41 23.64
CA GLN A 13 0.95 3.73 23.02
C GLN A 13 1.69 3.65 21.68
N GLY A 14 2.83 2.98 21.65
CA GLY A 14 3.63 2.80 20.44
C GLY A 14 2.83 2.10 19.33
N PHE A 15 2.13 1.00 19.64
CA PHE A 15 1.37 0.25 18.64
C PHE A 15 0.10 0.97 18.18
N GLN A 16 -0.60 1.70 19.08
CA GLN A 16 -1.77 2.50 18.71
C GLN A 16 -1.39 3.68 17.80
N ASP A 17 -0.30 4.38 18.08
CA ASP A 17 0.18 5.49 17.25
C ASP A 17 0.77 5.00 15.92
N LEU A 18 1.55 3.91 15.95
CA LEU A 18 2.13 3.32 14.74
C LEU A 18 1.05 2.86 13.77
N GLY A 19 -0.01 2.23 14.29
CA GLY A 19 -1.17 1.83 13.51
C GLY A 19 -1.84 3.02 12.81
N ASN A 20 -2.17 4.09 13.53
CA ASN A 20 -2.92 5.19 12.94
C ASN A 20 -2.12 5.99 11.89
N HIS A 21 -0.81 6.20 12.12
CA HIS A 21 0.01 7.00 11.22
C HIS A 21 0.55 6.19 10.03
N PHE A 22 1.14 5.02 10.31
CA PHE A 22 1.78 4.21 9.27
C PHE A 22 0.74 3.56 8.36
N VAL A 23 -0.33 2.99 8.92
CA VAL A 23 -1.35 2.27 8.12
C VAL A 23 -2.07 3.24 7.19
N LYS A 24 -2.49 4.43 7.66
CA LYS A 24 -3.17 5.40 6.78
C LYS A 24 -2.30 5.87 5.62
N SER A 25 -1.03 6.18 5.89
CA SER A 25 -0.12 6.67 4.85
C SER A 25 0.26 5.54 3.87
N TYR A 26 0.58 4.36 4.41
CA TYR A 26 0.98 3.20 3.62
C TYR A 26 -0.15 2.71 2.71
N PHE A 27 -1.38 2.59 3.22
CA PHE A 27 -2.54 2.22 2.40
C PHE A 27 -2.82 3.23 1.29
N LYS A 28 -2.60 4.53 1.54
CA LYS A 28 -2.77 5.55 0.51
C LYS A 28 -1.75 5.39 -0.62
N ILE A 29 -0.47 5.21 -0.27
CA ILE A 29 0.60 4.98 -1.26
C ILE A 29 0.35 3.67 -2.03
N PHE A 30 -0.04 2.61 -1.33
CA PHE A 30 -0.32 1.31 -1.92
C PHE A 30 -1.52 1.35 -2.87
N ALA A 31 -2.58 2.08 -2.53
CA ALA A 31 -3.73 2.28 -3.42
C ALA A 31 -3.31 3.04 -4.69
N TRP A 32 -2.54 4.13 -4.56
CA TRP A 32 -2.01 4.88 -5.71
C TRP A 32 -1.09 4.02 -6.58
N PHE A 33 -0.27 3.17 -5.96
CA PHE A 33 0.57 2.20 -6.67
C PHE A 33 -0.26 1.19 -7.46
N GLY A 34 -1.34 0.66 -6.86
CA GLY A 34 -2.28 -0.23 -7.54
C GLY A 34 -2.96 0.43 -8.75
N PHE A 35 -3.41 1.68 -8.60
CA PHE A 35 -3.97 2.44 -9.71
C PHE A 35 -2.94 2.69 -10.82
N ALA A 36 -1.68 2.99 -10.47
CA ALA A 36 -0.61 3.16 -11.44
C ALA A 36 -0.32 1.86 -12.20
N MET A 37 -0.19 0.73 -11.51
CA MET A 37 -0.01 -0.59 -12.14
C MET A 37 -1.19 -0.93 -13.07
N TYR A 38 -2.41 -0.68 -12.64
CA TYR A 38 -3.59 -0.88 -13.48
C TYR A 38 -3.54 0.00 -14.74
N GLY A 39 -3.15 1.27 -14.61
CA GLY A 39 -2.96 2.18 -15.73
C GLY A 39 -1.94 1.68 -16.76
N ILE A 40 -0.83 1.08 -16.30
CA ILE A 40 0.18 0.48 -17.18
C ILE A 40 -0.42 -0.69 -17.98
N VAL A 41 -1.21 -1.56 -17.34
CA VAL A 41 -1.88 -2.68 -18.01
C VAL A 41 -2.85 -2.17 -19.07
N VAL A 42 -3.67 -1.17 -18.75
CA VAL A 42 -4.62 -0.57 -19.70
C VAL A 42 -3.88 0.07 -20.87
N TYR A 43 -2.80 0.80 -20.62
CA TYR A 43 -1.96 1.38 -21.67
C TYR A 43 -1.40 0.29 -22.59
N ALA A 44 -0.79 -0.76 -22.03
CA ALA A 44 -0.23 -1.86 -22.80
C ALA A 44 -1.30 -2.58 -23.63
N PHE A 45 -2.49 -2.76 -23.05
CA PHE A 45 -3.63 -3.34 -23.75
C PHE A 45 -4.09 -2.45 -24.92
N LEU A 46 -4.28 -1.15 -24.70
CA LEU A 46 -4.67 -0.21 -25.75
C LEU A 46 -3.63 -0.13 -26.86
N PHE A 47 -2.35 -0.09 -26.51
CA PHE A 47 -1.25 -0.13 -27.47
C PHE A 47 -1.31 -1.41 -28.32
N ARG A 48 -1.58 -2.56 -27.70
CA ARG A 48 -1.69 -3.83 -28.42
C ARG A 48 -2.94 -3.90 -29.30
N VAL A 49 -4.06 -3.32 -28.86
CA VAL A 49 -5.29 -3.23 -29.66
C VAL A 49 -5.07 -2.30 -30.87
N SER A 50 -4.40 -1.16 -30.69
CA SER A 50 -4.18 -0.19 -31.76
C SER A 50 -3.11 -0.59 -32.78
N THR A 51 -2.06 -1.28 -32.34
CA THR A 51 -0.96 -1.74 -33.22
C THR A 51 -1.24 -3.10 -33.89
N GLY A 52 -2.35 -3.74 -33.54
CA GLY A 52 -2.69 -5.07 -34.01
C GLY A 52 -1.95 -6.16 -33.22
N PHE A 53 -2.62 -7.28 -33.01
CA PHE A 53 -1.99 -8.45 -32.40
C PHE A 53 -1.16 -9.15 -33.48
N ALA A 54 0.17 -9.13 -33.36
CA ALA A 54 1.01 -10.13 -34.03
C ALA A 54 0.68 -11.49 -33.37
N PHE A 55 -0.31 -12.20 -33.92
CA PHE A 55 -0.59 -13.62 -33.65
C PHE A 55 0.29 -14.49 -34.56
N ASP A 56 1.58 -14.18 -34.65
CA ASP A 56 2.57 -15.08 -35.28
C ASP A 56 3.22 -15.93 -34.20
#